data_AF-A0AA42NI02-F1
#
_entry.id   AF-A0AA42NI02-F1
#
_cell.length_a   1.000
_cell.length_b   1.000
_cell.length_c   1.000
_cell.angle_alpha   90.00
_cell.angle_beta   90.00
_cell.angle_gamma   90.00
#
_symmetry.space_group_name_H-M   'P 1'
#
loop_
_entity.id
_entity.type
_entity.pdbx_description
1 polymer ?
#
loop_
_entity_poly.entity_id
_entity_poly.type
_entity_poly.pdbx_seq_one_letter_code
_entity_poly.pdbx_strand_id
1 'polypeptide(L)'
;MFLGGNRWNRLYGGPGDDYYQVDLVVSGDFGDQRIHDYDTTPGNLDTLHIRGAVDPAYVRFSGGPPGDLIVELDNEQRIVIDNYFLDRAFVVEKIRFDDGTVLDEAAVRQRMGLPAAAPPQASLSTPGHCCPGAAPEPAADGLLGLALAAGAVLARAGG
;
A
#
# COMPACT_ATOMS: atom_id res chain seq x y z
N MET A 1 0.21 -11.73 -10.30
CA MET A 1 1.13 -11.40 -11.40
C MET A 1 0.33 -11.17 -12.67
N PHE A 2 0.42 -9.96 -13.24
CA PHE A 2 -0.33 -9.53 -14.41
C PHE A 2 0.62 -9.07 -15.50
N LEU A 3 0.42 -9.57 -16.73
CA LEU A 3 1.32 -9.32 -17.85
C LEU A 3 0.65 -8.38 -18.87
N GLY A 4 1.29 -7.23 -19.12
CA GLY A 4 0.99 -6.39 -20.26
C GLY A 4 1.83 -6.81 -21.46
N GLY A 5 1.21 -7.35 -22.51
CA GLY A 5 1.87 -7.46 -23.83
C GLY A 5 2.04 -6.08 -24.50
N ASN A 6 2.52 -6.06 -25.75
CA ASN A 6 2.79 -4.82 -26.50
C ASN A 6 1.54 -4.07 -27.02
N ARG A 7 0.32 -4.53 -26.73
CA ARG A 7 -0.95 -3.89 -27.13
C ARG A 7 -1.57 -3.16 -25.94
N TRP A 8 -2.61 -2.35 -26.16
CA TRP A 8 -3.41 -1.80 -25.06
C TRP A 8 -3.88 -2.92 -24.14
N ASN A 9 -3.41 -2.89 -22.90
CA ASN A 9 -3.87 -3.79 -21.86
C ASN A 9 -4.49 -2.99 -20.72
N ARG A 10 -5.39 -3.66 -20.01
CA ARG A 10 -5.83 -3.24 -18.70
C ARG A 10 -5.51 -4.33 -17.70
N LEU A 11 -4.65 -4.01 -16.74
CA LEU A 11 -4.20 -4.92 -15.70
C LEU A 11 -4.91 -4.57 -14.39
N TYR A 12 -5.44 -5.58 -13.72
CA TYR A 12 -6.22 -5.42 -12.48
C TYR A 12 -5.66 -6.35 -11.42
N GLY A 13 -5.14 -5.78 -10.34
CA GLY A 13 -4.59 -6.54 -9.21
C GLY A 13 -5.68 -7.16 -8.36
N GLY A 14 -6.54 -6.29 -7.84
CA GLY A 14 -7.47 -6.66 -6.78
C GLY A 14 -6.76 -6.54 -5.43
N PRO A 15 -7.26 -7.22 -4.38
CA PRO A 15 -6.64 -7.14 -3.06
C PRO A 15 -5.38 -7.99 -2.91
N GLY A 16 -4.41 -7.50 -2.13
CA GLY A 16 -3.16 -8.16 -1.79
C GLY A 16 -1.95 -7.49 -2.43
N ASP A 17 -0.76 -8.08 -2.22
CA ASP A 17 0.48 -7.57 -2.84
C ASP A 17 0.56 -8.05 -4.29
N ASP A 18 0.23 -7.17 -5.23
CA ASP A 18 0.20 -7.46 -6.65
C ASP A 18 1.50 -7.12 -7.38
N TYR A 19 1.68 -7.83 -8.49
CA TYR A 19 2.87 -7.72 -9.32
C TYR A 19 2.49 -7.53 -10.77
N TYR A 20 2.65 -6.32 -11.28
CA TYR A 20 2.40 -5.94 -12.67
C TYR A 20 3.72 -5.97 -13.43
N GLN A 21 3.73 -6.58 -14.62
CA GLN A 21 4.90 -6.59 -15.49
C GLN A 21 4.55 -5.94 -16.83
N VAL A 22 5.39 -4.98 -17.22
CA VAL A 22 5.33 -4.34 -18.54
C VAL A 22 6.70 -4.45 -19.19
N ASP A 23 6.75 -4.98 -20.40
CA ASP A 23 7.98 -5.10 -21.17
C ASP A 23 8.17 -3.86 -22.07
N LEU A 24 9.41 -3.36 -22.16
CA LEU A 24 9.82 -2.32 -23.10
C LEU A 24 9.62 -2.82 -24.55
N VAL A 25 8.93 -2.03 -25.35
CA VAL A 25 8.71 -2.33 -26.76
C VAL A 25 9.77 -1.64 -27.61
N VAL A 26 10.66 -2.43 -28.22
CA VAL A 26 11.75 -1.94 -29.09
C VAL A 26 11.36 -1.84 -30.57
N SER A 27 10.25 -2.46 -30.99
CA SER A 27 9.78 -2.44 -32.37
C SER A 27 8.30 -2.80 -32.48
N GLY A 28 7.57 -2.13 -33.37
CA GLY A 28 6.13 -2.30 -33.60
C GLY A 28 5.28 -1.24 -32.89
N ASP A 29 3.98 -1.26 -33.13
CA ASP A 29 3.05 -0.34 -32.47
C ASP A 29 2.90 -0.75 -31.00
N PHE A 30 3.03 0.21 -30.08
CA PHE A 30 2.68 0.03 -28.68
C PHE A 30 1.48 0.88 -28.32
N GLY A 31 0.61 0.31 -27.49
CA GLY A 31 -0.47 1.02 -26.85
C GLY A 31 -0.16 1.27 -25.38
N ASP A 32 -0.72 2.35 -24.83
CA ASP A 32 -0.69 2.65 -23.40
C ASP A 32 -1.10 1.42 -22.57
N GLN A 33 -0.29 1.06 -21.59
CA GLN A 33 -0.64 0.04 -20.60
C GLN A 33 -1.42 0.72 -19.48
N ARG A 34 -2.64 0.27 -19.17
CA ARG A 34 -3.41 0.79 -18.04
C ARG A 34 -3.41 -0.19 -16.87
N ILE A 35 -3.09 0.30 -15.69
CA ILE A 35 -3.13 -0.45 -14.43
C ILE A 35 -4.25 0.15 -13.57
N HIS A 36 -5.09 -0.73 -13.02
CA HIS A 36 -6.12 -0.36 -12.07
C HIS A 36 -5.96 -1.20 -10.81
N ASP A 37 -5.47 -0.56 -9.76
CA ASP A 37 -4.94 -1.22 -8.57
C ASP A 37 -5.80 -0.94 -7.35
N TYR A 38 -7.05 -1.42 -7.32
CA TYR A 38 -7.94 -1.12 -6.21
C TYR A 38 -7.76 -2.10 -5.04
N ASP A 39 -7.04 -1.67 -4.01
CA ASP A 39 -6.89 -2.40 -2.76
C ASP A 39 -6.86 -1.47 -1.55
N THR A 40 -7.62 -1.80 -0.51
CA THR A 40 -7.72 -1.02 0.74
C THR A 40 -7.03 -1.73 1.91
N THR A 41 -6.34 -2.83 1.64
CA THR A 41 -5.67 -3.66 2.64
C THR A 41 -4.48 -2.92 3.24
N PRO A 42 -4.51 -2.56 4.55
CA PRO A 42 -3.43 -1.78 5.13
C PRO A 42 -2.09 -2.51 5.06
N GLY A 43 -1.06 -1.82 4.57
CA GLY A 43 0.28 -2.38 4.41
C GLY A 43 0.47 -3.25 3.15
N ASN A 44 -0.44 -3.20 2.18
CA ASN A 44 -0.19 -3.75 0.85
C ASN A 44 1.03 -3.08 0.19
N LEU A 45 1.69 -3.85 -0.67
CA LEU A 45 2.94 -3.46 -1.33
C LEU A 45 2.92 -3.88 -2.80
N ASP A 46 2.17 -3.13 -3.60
CA ASP A 46 2.02 -3.37 -5.02
C ASP A 46 3.27 -2.96 -5.80
N THR A 47 3.60 -3.75 -6.83
CA THR A 47 4.82 -3.55 -7.62
C THR A 47 4.54 -3.54 -9.11
N LEU A 48 4.96 -2.47 -9.78
CA LEU A 48 5.15 -2.42 -11.23
C LEU A 48 6.60 -2.73 -11.57
N HIS A 49 6.84 -3.80 -12.32
CA HIS A 49 8.14 -4.13 -12.91
C HIS A 49 8.15 -3.75 -14.39
N ILE A 50 8.97 -2.76 -14.73
CA ILE A 50 9.26 -2.34 -16.10
C ILE A 50 10.50 -3.11 -16.56
N ARG A 51 10.32 -3.99 -17.54
CA ARG A 51 11.37 -4.87 -18.05
C ARG A 51 11.97 -4.37 -19.35
N GLY A 52 13.23 -4.72 -19.60
CA GLY A 52 13.99 -4.30 -20.76
C GLY A 52 15.04 -3.24 -20.44
N ALA A 53 15.71 -2.75 -21.47
CA ALA A 53 16.80 -1.77 -21.36
C ALA A 53 16.25 -0.35 -21.13
N VAL A 54 15.59 -0.15 -20.00
CA VAL A 54 15.07 1.15 -19.54
C VAL A 54 16.02 1.70 -18.49
N ASP A 55 16.54 2.91 -18.70
CA ASP A 55 17.30 3.63 -17.69
C ASP A 55 16.31 4.40 -16.78
N PRO A 56 16.24 4.07 -15.49
CA PRO A 56 15.34 4.73 -14.56
C PRO A 56 15.54 6.25 -14.48
N ALA A 57 16.71 6.78 -14.82
CA ALA A 57 17.00 8.21 -14.75
C ALA A 57 16.25 9.03 -15.82
N TYR A 58 15.90 8.41 -16.94
CA TYR A 58 15.23 9.09 -18.05
C TYR A 58 13.70 8.89 -18.06
N VAL A 59 13.18 7.98 -17.22
CA VAL A 59 11.74 7.81 -16.99
C VAL A 59 11.11 9.09 -16.43
N ARG A 60 10.05 9.54 -17.08
CA ARG A 60 9.30 10.76 -16.74
C ARG A 60 7.99 10.41 -16.07
N PHE A 61 7.64 11.19 -15.05
CA PHE A 61 6.39 11.05 -14.31
C PHE A 61 5.55 12.32 -14.47
N SER A 62 4.26 12.15 -14.73
CA SER A 62 3.30 13.25 -14.83
C SER A 62 1.92 12.83 -14.34
N GLY A 63 1.06 13.81 -14.03
CA GLY A 63 -0.33 13.56 -13.67
C GLY A 63 -1.25 13.69 -14.87
N GLY A 64 -2.30 12.86 -14.93
CA GLY A 64 -3.37 12.94 -15.93
C GLY A 64 -4.76 13.03 -15.27
N PRO A 65 -5.79 13.59 -15.92
CA PRO A 65 -7.16 13.48 -15.44
C PRO A 65 -7.68 12.03 -15.52
N PRO A 66 -8.49 11.56 -14.55
CA PRO A 66 -9.04 12.31 -13.41
C PRO A 66 -8.08 12.45 -12.22
N GLY A 67 -7.03 11.65 -12.14
CA GLY A 67 -5.99 11.71 -11.11
C GLY A 67 -4.98 10.59 -11.29
N ASP A 68 -4.65 10.30 -12.54
CA ASP A 68 -3.81 9.19 -12.97
C ASP A 68 -2.33 9.54 -12.81
N LEU A 69 -1.49 8.54 -12.55
CA LEU A 69 -0.04 8.64 -12.72
C LEU A 69 0.33 8.14 -14.12
N ILE A 70 0.99 8.99 -14.90
CA ILE A 70 1.53 8.64 -16.22
C ILE A 70 3.04 8.45 -16.06
N VAL A 71 3.50 7.22 -16.35
CA VAL A 71 4.90 6.84 -16.47
C VAL A 71 5.24 6.79 -17.95
N GLU A 72 6.08 7.71 -18.40
CA GLU A 72 6.53 7.79 -19.79
C GLU A 72 7.99 7.35 -19.87
N LEU A 73 8.24 6.34 -20.70
CA LEU A 73 9.58 5.81 -20.98
C LEU A 73 10.25 6.62 -22.10
N ASP A 74 11.55 6.44 -22.28
CA ASP A 74 12.36 7.19 -23.27
C ASP A 74 11.89 7.03 -24.72
N ASN A 75 11.28 5.88 -25.02
CA ASN A 75 10.72 5.57 -26.33
C ASN A 75 9.26 6.03 -26.49
N GLU A 76 8.75 6.89 -25.62
CA GLU A 76 7.36 7.39 -25.58
C GLU A 76 6.32 6.33 -25.20
N GLN A 77 6.72 5.10 -24.84
CA GLN A 77 5.81 4.11 -24.28
C GLN A 77 5.26 4.59 -22.94
N ARG A 78 3.94 4.50 -22.79
CA ARG A 78 3.24 4.97 -21.60
C ARG A 78 2.64 3.83 -20.80
N ILE A 79 2.77 3.97 -19.48
CA ILE A 79 2.06 3.17 -18.49
C ILE A 79 1.25 4.15 -17.65
N VAL A 80 -0.04 3.92 -17.54
CA VAL A 80 -0.99 4.77 -16.84
C VAL A 80 -1.52 3.97 -15.66
N ILE A 81 -1.32 4.48 -14.45
CA ILE A 81 -1.92 3.93 -13.24
C ILE A 81 -3.13 4.79 -12.90
N ASP A 82 -4.31 4.21 -13.09
CA ASP A 82 -5.59 4.88 -12.98
C ASP A 82 -5.84 5.34 -11.53
N ASN A 83 -6.33 6.56 -11.34
CA ASN A 83 -6.73 7.12 -10.02
C ASN A 83 -5.64 7.20 -8.95
N TYR A 84 -4.36 7.03 -9.29
CA TYR A 84 -3.21 7.00 -8.38
C TYR A 84 -3.20 8.15 -7.34
N PHE A 85 -3.58 9.36 -7.75
CA PHE A 85 -3.59 10.54 -6.88
C PHE A 85 -4.94 10.81 -6.18
N LEU A 86 -5.97 10.00 -6.45
CA LEU A 86 -7.31 10.21 -5.91
C LEU A 86 -7.51 9.54 -4.56
N ASP A 87 -6.99 8.32 -4.41
CA ASP A 87 -7.08 7.56 -3.17
C ASP A 87 -5.85 6.67 -3.02
N ARG A 88 -5.43 6.47 -1.77
CA ARG A 88 -4.35 5.53 -1.41
C ARG A 88 -4.68 4.10 -1.80
N ALA A 89 -5.96 3.81 -2.05
CA ALA A 89 -6.43 2.53 -2.56
C ALA A 89 -6.09 2.25 -4.02
N PHE A 90 -5.46 3.18 -4.75
CA PHE A 90 -5.10 3.02 -6.17
C PHE A 90 -3.59 3.13 -6.45
N VAL A 91 -2.78 3.13 -5.39
CA VAL A 91 -1.35 3.39 -5.51
C VAL A 91 -0.59 2.09 -5.65
N VAL A 92 0.23 2.00 -6.71
CA VAL A 92 1.30 1.02 -6.79
C VAL A 92 2.51 1.52 -6.01
N GLU A 93 2.88 0.87 -4.90
CA GLU A 93 3.92 1.35 -3.98
C GLU A 93 5.33 1.36 -4.58
N LYS A 94 5.63 0.48 -5.54
CA LYS A 94 6.99 0.29 -6.08
C LYS A 94 7.00 0.23 -7.59
N ILE A 95 7.92 0.97 -8.19
CA ILE A 95 8.30 0.85 -9.60
C ILE A 95 9.71 0.30 -9.66
N ARG A 96 9.86 -0.91 -10.20
CA ARG A 96 11.12 -1.65 -10.29
C ARG A 96 11.58 -1.77 -11.74
N PHE A 97 12.90 -1.75 -11.92
CA PHE A 97 13.58 -1.94 -13.20
C PHE A 97 14.50 -3.18 -13.17
N ASP A 98 14.90 -3.65 -14.36
CA ASP A 98 15.79 -4.82 -14.51
C ASP A 98 17.23 -4.58 -14.00
N ASP A 99 17.67 -3.32 -13.92
CA ASP A 99 18.97 -2.94 -13.33
C ASP A 99 18.99 -3.06 -11.78
N GLY A 100 17.85 -3.36 -11.16
CA GLY A 100 17.67 -3.46 -9.71
C GLY A 100 17.24 -2.15 -9.04
N THR A 101 17.13 -1.05 -9.78
CA THR A 101 16.61 0.21 -9.27
C THR A 101 15.14 0.05 -8.87
N VAL A 102 14.78 0.63 -7.73
CA VAL A 102 13.40 0.70 -7.23
C VAL A 102 13.09 2.14 -6.87
N LEU A 103 11.98 2.65 -7.41
CA LEU A 103 11.39 3.94 -7.05
C LEU A 103 10.16 3.66 -6.21
N ASP A 104 10.13 4.20 -5.00
CA ASP A 104 8.93 4.24 -4.18
C ASP A 104 8.07 5.46 -4.51
N GLU A 105 6.89 5.54 -3.90
CA GLU A 105 5.99 6.67 -4.09
C GLU A 105 6.68 8.02 -3.75
N ALA A 106 7.53 8.08 -2.73
CA ALA A 106 8.22 9.31 -2.35
C ALA A 106 9.19 9.77 -3.45
N ALA A 107 9.95 8.86 -4.05
CA ALA A 107 10.83 9.14 -5.17
C ALA A 107 10.07 9.58 -6.42
N VAL A 108 8.94 8.92 -6.74
CA VAL A 108 8.07 9.31 -7.87
C VAL A 108 7.56 10.74 -7.66
N ARG A 109 7.02 11.05 -6.47
CA ARG A 109 6.48 12.37 -6.15
C ARG A 109 7.57 13.45 -6.15
N GLN A 110 8.75 13.15 -5.64
CA GLN A 110 9.90 14.06 -5.70
C GLN A 110 10.25 14.43 -7.15
N ARG A 111 10.28 13.45 -8.06
CA ARG A 111 10.54 13.70 -9.50
C ARG A 111 9.45 14.54 -10.17
N MET A 112 8.24 14.52 -9.63
CA MET A 112 7.12 15.36 -10.06
C MET A 112 7.09 16.74 -9.38
N GLY A 113 8.01 17.03 -8.45
CA GLY A 113 7.98 18.26 -7.65
C GLY A 113 6.84 18.32 -6.62
N LEU A 114 6.30 17.16 -6.24
CA LEU A 114 5.24 17.02 -5.24
C LEU A 114 5.83 16.72 -3.86
N PRO A 115 5.16 17.11 -2.76
CA PRO A 115 5.58 16.69 -1.42
C PRO A 115 5.46 15.18 -1.28
N ALA A 116 6.26 14.56 -0.40
CA ALA A 116 6.16 13.13 -0.10
C ALA A 116 4.72 12.76 0.33
N ALA A 117 4.29 11.55 -0.03
CA ALA A 117 2.99 11.05 0.38
C ALA A 117 2.96 10.69 1.87
N ALA A 118 1.75 10.56 2.40
CA ALA A 118 1.54 9.87 3.66
C ALA A 118 2.05 8.41 3.54
N PRO A 119 2.52 7.80 4.64
CA PRO A 119 3.02 6.42 4.61
C PRO A 119 1.99 5.45 4.03
N PRO A 120 2.46 4.39 3.34
CA PRO A 120 1.61 3.44 2.64
C PRO A 120 0.58 2.87 3.59
N GLN A 121 -0.67 2.92 3.11
CA GLN A 121 -1.93 2.61 3.80
C GLN A 121 -1.72 2.27 5.28
N ALA A 122 -1.35 3.29 6.07
CA ALA A 122 -0.97 3.08 7.45
C ALA A 122 -2.11 2.34 8.12
N SER A 123 -1.83 1.19 8.71
CA SER A 123 -2.81 0.44 9.49
C SER A 123 -3.32 1.40 10.55
N LEU A 124 -4.49 1.99 10.30
CA LEU A 124 -5.27 2.60 11.35
C LEU A 124 -5.73 1.42 12.20
N SER A 125 -4.82 0.96 13.07
CA SER A 125 -5.20 0.49 14.39
C SER A 125 -5.82 1.71 15.06
N THR A 126 -7.07 1.99 14.69
CA THR A 126 -8.00 2.73 15.52
C THR A 126 -7.83 2.11 16.90
N PRO A 127 -7.39 2.83 17.95
CA PRO A 127 -7.70 2.39 19.29
C PRO A 127 -9.21 2.24 19.28
N GLY A 128 -9.69 1.01 19.43
CA GLY A 128 -11.09 0.68 19.26
C GLY A 128 -11.96 1.70 20.01
N HIS A 129 -13.09 2.04 19.41
CA HIS A 129 -14.21 2.52 20.18
C HIS A 129 -14.59 1.44 21.20
N CYS A 130 -13.94 1.47 22.35
CA CYS A 130 -14.34 0.93 23.64
C CYS A 130 -13.81 1.99 24.63
N CYS A 131 -14.60 2.93 25.13
CA CYS A 131 -15.99 2.86 25.59
C CYS A 131 -16.61 4.28 25.57
N PRO A 132 -17.95 4.44 25.64
CA PRO A 132 -18.52 5.75 25.94
C PRO A 132 -18.44 6.01 27.45
N GLY A 133 -17.81 7.12 27.83
CA GLY A 133 -17.93 7.69 29.18
C GLY A 133 -16.64 7.66 30.00
N ALA A 134 -15.71 8.56 29.69
CA ALA A 134 -14.75 9.03 30.69
C ALA A 134 -15.40 10.20 31.45
N ALA A 135 -16.04 9.91 32.58
CA ALA A 135 -16.26 10.93 33.61
C ALA A 135 -14.91 11.20 34.32
N PRO A 136 -14.63 12.43 34.77
CA PRO A 136 -13.37 12.72 35.44
C PRO A 136 -13.36 12.06 36.84
N GLU A 137 -12.37 11.23 37.11
CA GLU A 137 -12.12 10.77 38.47
C GLU A 137 -11.69 11.95 39.36
N PRO A 138 -12.20 11.99 40.61
CA PRO A 138 -11.25 12.07 41.70
C PRO A 138 -11.54 11.10 42.85
N ALA A 139 -10.46 10.42 43.24
CA ALA A 139 -9.95 10.12 44.58
C ALA A 139 -10.90 9.78 45.77
N ALA A 140 -10.56 8.60 46.32
CA ALA A 140 -10.40 8.28 47.76
C ALA A 140 -11.59 7.75 48.58
N ASP A 141 -11.17 6.91 49.53
CA ASP A 141 -11.82 6.41 50.76
C ASP A 141 -12.74 5.18 50.70
N GLY A 142 -12.40 4.20 51.55
CA GLY A 142 -13.40 3.64 52.46
C GLY A 142 -13.59 2.12 52.45
N LEU A 143 -13.21 1.49 53.56
CA LEU A 143 -13.53 0.12 53.99
C LEU A 143 -15.02 -0.30 53.87
N LEU A 144 -15.26 -1.60 53.58
CA LEU A 144 -16.11 -2.61 54.28
C LEU A 144 -16.40 -3.75 53.25
N GLY A 145 -15.96 -4.99 53.40
CA GLY A 145 -16.43 -5.97 54.37
C GLY A 145 -17.68 -6.73 53.86
N LEU A 146 -17.54 -7.98 53.40
CA LEU A 146 -18.27 -9.16 53.89
C LEU A 146 -17.96 -10.43 53.06
N ALA A 147 -17.91 -11.55 53.78
CA ALA A 147 -17.46 -12.88 53.38
C ALA A 147 -18.43 -13.65 52.47
N LEU A 148 -17.92 -14.69 51.79
CA LEU A 148 -18.55 -16.02 51.79
C LEU A 148 -17.55 -17.11 51.38
N ALA A 149 -17.52 -18.17 52.18
CA ALA A 149 -16.62 -19.32 52.12
C ALA A 149 -17.24 -20.51 51.38
N ALA A 150 -16.40 -21.34 50.76
CA ALA A 150 -16.45 -22.82 50.63
C ALA A 150 -15.32 -23.23 49.65
N GLY A 151 -14.56 -24.31 49.78
CA GLY A 151 -14.52 -25.46 50.67
C GLY A 151 -13.23 -26.25 50.38
N ALA A 152 -12.85 -27.10 51.33
CA ALA A 152 -11.55 -27.78 51.45
C ALA A 152 -11.25 -28.86 50.39
N VAL A 153 -9.95 -29.15 50.18
CA VAL A 153 -9.43 -30.52 49.99
C VAL A 153 -8.04 -30.65 50.66
N LEU A 154 -7.93 -31.61 51.58
CA LEU A 154 -6.71 -32.09 52.25
C LEU A 154 -5.93 -33.07 51.37
N ALA A 155 -4.59 -33.07 51.51
CA ALA A 155 -3.68 -34.24 51.65
C ALA A 155 -2.27 -33.87 51.14
N ARG A 156 -1.14 -34.34 51.67
CA ARG A 156 -0.77 -35.15 52.82
C ARG A 156 0.75 -34.96 53.02
N ALA A 157 1.23 -34.99 54.26
CA ALA A 157 2.65 -35.03 54.61
C ALA A 157 3.08 -36.46 54.98
N GLY A 158 4.37 -36.74 54.82
CA GLY A 158 5.09 -37.89 55.36
C GLY A 158 6.35 -38.12 54.54
N GLY A 159 7.54 -38.24 55.09
CA GLY A 159 8.02 -38.30 56.49
C GLY A 159 9.54 -38.50 56.45
#